data_AF-A0A3A6HV75-F1
#
_entry.id   AF-A0A3A6HV75-F1
#
_cell.length_a   1.000
_cell.length_b   1.000
_cell.length_c   1.000
_cell.angle_alpha   90.00
_cell.angle_beta   90.00
_cell.angle_gamma   90.00
#
_symmetry.space_group_name_H-M   'P 1'
#
loop_
_entity.id
_entity.type
_entity.pdbx_description
1 polymer ?
#
loop_
_entity_poly.entity_id
_entity_poly.type
_entity_poly.pdbx_seq_one_letter_code
_entity_poly.pdbx_strand_id
1 'polypeptide(L)'
;MDKNGNSLAIASVPCQKWKSTYDPQTALKKGTVFPELNLPFFKADDSDEIPSGKGSADGKNPEQEEREALMAKIDEAGFVVNDLTLYLDTHKEDEEALRMFEEYANRKVMLMKEFAEKFYPLSQNCMVLCGKEMKTFSWTDGPAPWEGACI
;
A
#
# COMPACT_ATOMS: atom_id res chain seq x y z
N MET A 1 -12.26 -21.63 18.18
CA MET A 1 -11.09 -21.07 18.88
C MET A 1 -9.87 -21.87 18.48
N ASP A 2 -8.69 -21.25 18.43
CA ASP A 2 -7.41 -21.94 18.20
C ASP A 2 -6.93 -22.70 19.45
N LYS A 3 -5.70 -23.24 19.42
CA LYS A 3 -5.09 -23.94 20.57
C LYS A 3 -4.82 -23.03 21.77
N ASN A 4 -4.85 -21.71 21.57
CA ASN A 4 -4.52 -20.69 22.56
C ASN A 4 -5.77 -19.97 23.10
N GLY A 5 -6.97 -20.34 22.62
CA GLY A 5 -8.24 -19.75 23.03
C GLY A 5 -8.67 -18.51 22.23
N ASN A 6 -7.94 -18.14 21.17
CA ASN A 6 -8.27 -16.98 20.33
C ASN A 6 -9.41 -17.29 19.36
N SER A 7 -10.18 -16.25 19.00
CA SER A 7 -11.18 -16.33 17.95
C SER A 7 -10.52 -16.57 16.59
N LEU A 8 -11.03 -17.54 15.83
CA LEU A 8 -10.55 -17.87 14.50
C LEU A 8 -11.30 -17.05 13.44
N ALA A 9 -10.68 -16.84 12.30
CA ALA A 9 -11.39 -16.39 11.11
C ALA A 9 -12.55 -17.38 10.79
N ILE A 10 -13.75 -16.85 10.59
CA ILE A 10 -14.98 -17.61 10.30
C ILE A 10 -15.57 -17.16 8.97
N ALA A 11 -16.47 -17.96 8.38
CA ALA A 11 -17.04 -17.68 7.05
C ALA A 11 -17.89 -16.39 6.97
N SER A 12 -18.26 -15.79 8.11
CA SER A 12 -19.04 -14.54 8.17
C SER A 12 -18.42 -13.59 9.17
N VAL A 13 -18.00 -12.41 8.71
CA VAL A 13 -17.48 -11.34 9.57
C VAL A 13 -18.60 -10.32 9.79
N PRO A 14 -18.90 -9.93 11.04
CA PRO A 14 -19.87 -8.86 11.30
C PRO A 14 -19.39 -7.52 10.71
N CYS A 15 -20.32 -6.60 10.48
CA CYS A 15 -19.97 -5.24 10.04
C CYS A 15 -18.95 -4.62 11.01
N GLN A 16 -17.87 -4.09 10.45
CA GLN A 16 -16.74 -3.55 11.20
C GLN A 16 -17.16 -2.36 12.07
N LYS A 17 -16.39 -2.05 13.11
CA LYS A 17 -16.56 -0.83 13.91
C LYS A 17 -15.21 -0.16 14.04
N TRP A 18 -15.14 1.14 13.77
CA TRP A 18 -13.90 1.88 13.91
C TRP A 18 -13.39 1.83 15.36
N LYS A 19 -12.13 1.40 15.54
CA LYS A 19 -11.47 1.29 16.86
C LYS A 19 -10.03 1.78 16.79
N SER A 20 -9.16 0.97 16.19
CA SER A 20 -7.73 1.21 16.06
C SER A 20 -7.28 0.73 14.70
N THR A 21 -6.31 1.40 14.11
CA THR A 21 -5.73 1.01 12.83
C THR A 21 -4.27 0.63 13.00
N TYR A 22 -3.79 -0.26 12.14
CA TYR A 22 -2.35 -0.49 11.98
C TYR A 22 -1.67 0.71 11.33
N ASP A 23 -0.36 0.82 11.51
CA ASP A 23 0.45 1.69 10.66
C ASP A 23 0.41 1.17 9.20
N PRO A 24 0.63 2.04 8.20
CA PRO A 24 0.51 1.66 6.78
C PRO A 24 1.38 0.49 6.35
N GLN A 25 2.59 0.37 6.91
CA GLN A 25 3.53 -0.69 6.56
C GLN A 25 3.04 -2.03 7.10
N THR A 26 2.58 -2.07 8.36
CA THR A 26 1.98 -3.26 8.95
C THR A 26 0.67 -3.62 8.25
N ALA A 27 -0.16 -2.63 7.93
CA ALA A 27 -1.43 -2.84 7.23
C ALA A 27 -1.23 -3.51 5.87
N LEU A 28 -0.27 -3.01 5.07
CA LEU A 28 0.09 -3.59 3.78
C LEU A 28 0.57 -5.05 3.91
N LYS A 29 1.37 -5.35 4.95
CA LYS A 29 1.85 -6.72 5.21
C LYS A 29 0.73 -7.65 5.68
N LYS A 30 -0.16 -7.16 6.54
CA LYS A 30 -1.27 -7.95 7.11
C LYS A 30 -2.48 -8.05 6.19
N GLY A 31 -2.56 -7.19 5.17
CA GLY A 31 -3.66 -7.17 4.22
C GLY A 31 -4.94 -6.55 4.79
N THR A 32 -4.84 -5.75 5.85
CA THR A 32 -5.96 -4.99 6.43
C THR A 32 -5.41 -3.84 7.29
N VAL A 33 -6.04 -2.67 7.28
CA VAL A 33 -5.77 -1.58 8.24
C VAL A 33 -6.38 -1.86 9.60
N PHE A 34 -7.33 -2.79 9.70
CA PHE A 34 -8.10 -3.11 10.90
C PHE A 34 -7.56 -4.38 11.60
N PRO A 35 -6.93 -4.25 12.78
CA PRO A 35 -6.40 -5.38 13.54
C PRO A 35 -7.44 -6.44 13.90
N GLU A 36 -8.69 -6.05 14.12
CA GLU A 36 -9.78 -6.95 14.44
C GLU A 36 -10.17 -7.90 13.29
N LEU A 37 -9.78 -7.57 12.06
CA LEU A 37 -9.94 -8.45 10.90
C LEU A 37 -8.78 -9.43 10.73
N ASN A 38 -7.62 -9.13 11.31
CA ASN A 38 -6.44 -9.97 11.24
C ASN A 38 -6.54 -11.11 12.26
N LEU A 39 -7.45 -12.06 11.98
CA LEU A 39 -7.70 -13.23 12.81
C LEU A 39 -6.93 -14.44 12.28
N PRO A 40 -6.38 -15.30 13.17
CA PRO A 40 -5.67 -16.48 12.75
C PRO A 40 -6.59 -17.42 11.95
N PHE A 41 -6.07 -17.91 10.83
CA PHE A 41 -6.72 -18.96 10.06
C PHE A 41 -6.27 -20.33 10.58
N PHE A 42 -7.19 -21.28 10.69
CA PHE A 42 -6.90 -22.57 11.31
C PHE A 42 -5.73 -23.29 10.63
N LYS A 43 -4.63 -23.52 11.39
CA LYS A 43 -3.35 -24.13 10.96
C LYS A 43 -2.46 -23.26 10.06
N ALA A 44 -2.72 -21.96 9.93
CA ALA A 44 -1.69 -21.05 9.43
C ALA A 44 -0.72 -20.74 10.58
N ASP A 45 0.58 -20.69 10.29
CA ASP A 45 1.54 -20.12 11.22
C ASP A 45 1.38 -18.59 11.19
N ASP A 46 1.22 -17.96 12.35
CA ASP A 46 1.12 -16.49 12.50
C ASP A 46 2.44 -15.76 12.19
N SER A 47 3.37 -16.41 11.48
CA SER A 47 4.67 -15.81 11.19
C SER A 47 4.49 -14.50 10.43
N ASP A 48 4.91 -13.40 11.06
CA ASP A 48 4.98 -12.06 10.46
C ASP A 48 5.91 -11.99 9.24
N GLU A 49 6.61 -13.08 8.94
CA GLU A 49 7.49 -13.23 7.79
C GLU A 49 6.68 -13.52 6.53
N ILE A 50 6.29 -12.46 5.82
CA ILE A 50 6.16 -12.59 4.37
C ILE A 50 7.57 -12.96 3.88
N PRO A 51 7.77 -14.03 3.10
CA PRO A 51 9.03 -14.28 2.44
C PRO A 51 9.26 -13.11 1.49
N SER A 52 9.97 -12.09 1.98
CA SER A 52 10.48 -11.01 1.16
C SER A 52 11.26 -11.71 0.07
N GLY A 53 10.82 -11.56 -1.18
CA GLY A 53 11.60 -12.01 -2.33
C GLY A 53 12.94 -11.29 -2.24
N LYS A 54 13.93 -11.95 -1.63
CA LYS A 54 15.29 -11.45 -1.51
C LYS A 54 15.87 -11.39 -2.92
N GLY A 55 15.59 -10.31 -3.64
CA GLY A 55 16.61 -9.74 -4.51
C GLY A 55 17.78 -9.37 -3.61
N SER A 56 18.94 -9.99 -3.83
CA SER A 56 20.14 -9.88 -3.01
C SER A 56 20.39 -8.44 -2.52
N ALA A 57 20.54 -8.28 -1.20
CA ALA A 57 20.78 -7.00 -0.55
C ALA A 57 22.24 -6.48 -0.68
N ASP A 58 23.10 -7.21 -1.37
CA ASP A 58 24.50 -6.80 -1.56
C ASP A 58 24.65 -5.93 -2.81
N GLY A 59 24.78 -4.62 -2.62
CA GLY A 59 25.32 -3.69 -3.63
C GLY A 59 24.32 -2.89 -4.47
N LYS A 60 23.12 -2.57 -3.96
CA LYS A 60 22.17 -1.70 -4.69
C LYS A 60 22.73 -0.28 -4.86
N ASN A 61 22.48 0.31 -6.03
CA ASN A 61 22.79 1.71 -6.31
C ASN A 61 21.92 2.62 -5.39
N PRO A 62 22.45 3.69 -4.77
CA PRO A 62 21.66 4.64 -3.99
C PRO A 62 20.39 5.16 -4.68
N GLU A 63 20.43 5.35 -6.00
CA GLU A 63 19.26 5.77 -6.79
C GLU A 63 18.16 4.68 -6.83
N GLN A 64 18.57 3.41 -6.91
CA GLN A 64 17.64 2.29 -6.83
C GLN A 64 17.00 2.20 -5.45
N GLU A 65 17.76 2.40 -4.38
CA GLU A 65 17.24 2.41 -3.01
C GLU A 65 16.21 3.53 -2.80
N GLU A 66 16.50 4.74 -3.31
CA GLU A 66 15.54 5.86 -3.25
C GLU A 66 14.26 5.56 -4.02
N ARG A 67 14.39 4.99 -5.23
CA ARG A 67 13.26 4.57 -6.07
C ARG A 67 12.37 3.55 -5.36
N GLU A 68 12.98 2.49 -4.82
CA GLU A 68 12.27 1.45 -4.08
C GLU A 68 11.61 1.99 -2.81
N ALA A 69 12.28 2.90 -2.09
CA ALA A 69 11.73 3.53 -0.89
C ALA A 69 10.51 4.43 -1.20
N LEU A 70 10.54 5.17 -2.32
CA LEU A 70 9.38 5.95 -2.75
C LEU A 70 8.23 5.06 -3.23
N MET A 71 8.53 3.98 -3.97
CA MET A 71 7.50 3.00 -4.35
C MET A 71 6.84 2.36 -3.13
N ALA A 72 7.63 1.93 -2.13
CA ALA A 72 7.09 1.34 -0.90
C ALA A 72 6.11 2.29 -0.19
N LYS A 73 6.43 3.59 -0.09
CA LYS A 73 5.53 4.60 0.49
C LYS A 73 4.25 4.80 -0.33
N ILE A 74 4.34 4.73 -1.66
CA ILE A 74 3.17 4.82 -2.55
C ILE A 74 2.26 3.60 -2.33
N ASP A 75 2.84 2.41 -2.23
CA ASP A 75 2.12 1.16 -1.99
C ASP A 75 1.43 1.16 -0.63
N GLU A 76 2.13 1.59 0.43
CA GLU A 76 1.59 1.75 1.77
C GLU A 76 0.38 2.70 1.79
N ALA A 77 0.54 3.92 1.25
CA ALA A 77 -0.55 4.90 1.20
C ALA A 77 -1.71 4.42 0.30
N GLY A 78 -1.39 3.78 -0.83
CA GLY A 78 -2.36 3.22 -1.75
C GLY A 78 -3.18 2.10 -1.15
N PHE A 79 -2.55 1.24 -0.34
CA PHE A 79 -3.22 0.18 0.37
C PHE A 79 -4.22 0.72 1.39
N VAL A 80 -3.81 1.69 2.21
CA VAL A 80 -4.70 2.34 3.19
C VAL A 80 -5.93 2.94 2.51
N VAL A 81 -5.74 3.66 1.39
CA VAL A 81 -6.86 4.23 0.62
C VAL A 81 -7.82 3.15 0.13
N ASN A 82 -7.29 2.06 -0.44
CA ASN A 82 -8.11 0.97 -0.95
C ASN A 82 -8.92 0.30 0.17
N ASP A 83 -8.29 0.00 1.30
CA ASP A 83 -8.95 -0.71 2.40
C ASP A 83 -9.98 0.17 3.12
N LEU A 84 -9.68 1.47 3.29
CA LEU A 84 -10.66 2.44 3.79
C LEU A 84 -11.83 2.65 2.83
N THR A 85 -11.62 2.55 1.52
CA THR A 85 -12.71 2.60 0.53
C THR A 85 -13.73 1.48 0.80
N LEU A 86 -13.24 0.25 1.02
CA LEU A 86 -14.08 -0.90 1.34
C LEU A 86 -14.84 -0.69 2.66
N TYR A 87 -14.18 -0.12 3.67
CA TYR A 87 -14.84 0.21 4.94
C TYR A 87 -15.95 1.25 4.77
N LEU A 88 -15.67 2.34 4.05
CA LEU A 88 -16.57 3.47 3.84
C LEU A 88 -17.80 3.12 2.98
N ASP A 89 -17.75 2.07 2.14
CA ASP A 89 -18.93 1.56 1.42
C ASP A 89 -20.10 1.23 2.36
N THR A 90 -19.79 0.80 3.58
CA THR A 90 -20.78 0.48 4.63
C THR A 90 -20.87 1.53 5.73
N HIS A 91 -19.88 2.44 5.84
CA HIS A 91 -19.76 3.45 6.90
C HIS A 91 -19.56 4.88 6.35
N LYS A 92 -20.46 5.32 5.47
CA LYS A 92 -20.32 6.56 4.69
C LYS A 92 -20.12 7.84 5.50
N GLU A 93 -20.55 7.85 6.76
CA GLU A 93 -20.54 9.01 7.66
C GLU A 93 -19.48 8.89 8.77
N ASP A 94 -18.62 7.85 8.75
CA ASP A 94 -17.57 7.70 9.74
C ASP A 94 -16.46 8.75 9.54
N GLU A 95 -16.47 9.78 10.39
CA GLU A 95 -15.58 10.93 10.26
C GLU A 95 -14.09 10.59 10.43
N GLU A 96 -13.77 9.57 11.24
CA GLU A 96 -12.37 9.13 11.43
C GLU A 96 -11.86 8.45 10.16
N ALA A 97 -12.67 7.56 9.58
CA ALA A 97 -12.36 6.90 8.32
C ALA A 97 -12.24 7.89 7.17
N LEU A 98 -13.14 8.88 7.08
CA LEU A 98 -13.09 9.93 6.06
C LEU A 98 -11.82 10.79 6.18
N ARG A 99 -11.45 11.20 7.40
CA ARG A 99 -10.21 11.96 7.64
C ARG A 99 -8.97 11.18 7.23
N MET A 100 -8.86 9.93 7.65
CA MET A 100 -7.72 9.08 7.29
C MET A 100 -7.70 8.82 5.77
N PHE A 101 -8.86 8.62 5.15
CA PHE A 101 -8.97 8.45 3.70
C PHE A 101 -8.45 9.68 2.96
N GLU A 102 -8.90 10.88 3.33
CA GLU A 102 -8.46 12.13 2.70
C GLU A 102 -6.94 12.34 2.88
N GLU A 103 -6.42 12.10 4.09
CA GLU A 103 -4.98 12.21 4.37
C GLU A 103 -4.16 11.31 3.45
N TYR A 104 -4.48 10.02 3.39
CA TYR A 104 -3.70 9.05 2.61
C TYR A 104 -3.95 9.16 1.10
N ALA A 105 -5.13 9.58 0.66
CA ALA A 105 -5.41 9.88 -0.74
C ALA A 105 -4.54 11.03 -1.23
N ASN A 106 -4.48 12.13 -0.47
CA ASN A 106 -3.61 13.27 -0.77
C ASN A 106 -2.13 12.87 -0.70
N ARG A 107 -1.73 12.11 0.33
CA ARG A 107 -0.37 11.58 0.48
C ARG A 107 0.07 10.77 -0.74
N LYS A 108 -0.79 9.87 -1.23
CA LYS A 108 -0.52 9.04 -2.41
C LYS A 108 -0.31 9.91 -3.65
N VAL A 109 -1.19 10.89 -3.90
CA VAL A 109 -1.04 11.81 -5.04
C VAL A 109 0.28 12.56 -4.99
N MET A 110 0.66 13.08 -3.82
CA MET A 110 1.92 13.80 -3.63
C MET A 110 3.15 12.91 -3.86
N LEU A 111 3.14 11.69 -3.33
CA LEU A 111 4.23 10.73 -3.52
C LEU A 111 4.34 10.28 -4.98
N MET A 112 3.23 10.03 -5.66
CA MET A 112 3.20 9.67 -7.08
C MET A 112 3.74 10.81 -7.97
N LYS A 113 3.47 12.06 -7.59
CA LYS A 113 4.05 13.24 -8.24
C LYS A 113 5.57 13.31 -8.00
N GLU A 114 6.02 13.18 -6.75
CA GLU A 114 7.44 13.19 -6.41
C GLU A 114 8.21 12.08 -7.15
N PHE A 115 7.66 10.87 -7.19
CA PHE A 115 8.25 9.75 -7.92
C PHE A 115 8.39 10.06 -9.41
N ALA A 116 7.33 10.58 -10.04
CA ALA A 116 7.34 10.88 -11.47
C ALA A 116 8.26 12.05 -11.84
N GLU A 117 8.47 13.01 -10.93
CA GLU A 117 9.42 14.12 -11.13
C GLU A 117 10.88 13.65 -11.06
N LYS A 118 11.18 12.65 -10.23
CA LYS A 118 12.53 12.10 -10.01
C LYS A 118 12.89 10.99 -11.01
N PHE A 119 11.94 10.13 -11.34
CA PHE A 119 12.17 8.93 -12.15
C PHE A 119 11.33 8.99 -13.44
N TYR A 120 10.18 8.33 -13.43
CA TYR A 120 9.29 8.20 -14.59
C TYR A 120 7.83 8.12 -14.11
N PRO A 121 6.84 8.47 -14.97
CA PRO A 121 5.43 8.44 -14.59
C PRO A 121 4.93 7.00 -14.34
N LEU A 122 4.34 6.75 -13.17
CA LEU A 122 3.72 5.46 -12.84
C LEU A 122 2.29 5.30 -13.38
N SER A 123 1.65 6.40 -13.74
CA SER A 123 0.29 6.41 -14.29
C SER A 123 0.14 7.54 -15.30
N GLN A 124 -0.90 7.46 -16.13
CA GLN A 124 -1.23 8.52 -17.08
C GLN A 124 -1.49 9.87 -16.38
N ASN A 125 -2.08 9.82 -15.19
CA ASN A 125 -2.30 11.00 -14.36
C ASN A 125 -0.97 11.64 -13.93
N CYS A 126 0.05 10.85 -13.59
CA CYS A 126 1.39 11.36 -13.23
C CYS A 126 2.03 12.17 -14.35
N MET A 127 1.83 11.79 -15.62
CA MET A 127 2.37 12.53 -16.77
C MET A 127 1.88 13.99 -16.80
N VAL A 128 0.64 14.22 -16.35
CA VAL A 128 0.01 15.55 -16.34
C VAL A 128 0.27 16.28 -15.01
N LEU A 129 0.30 15.56 -13.89
CA LEU A 129 0.41 16.13 -12.54
C LEU A 129 1.79 16.73 -12.22
N CYS A 130 2.84 16.38 -12.97
CA CYS A 130 4.20 16.90 -12.76
C CYS A 130 4.36 18.39 -13.11
N GLY A 131 3.31 19.07 -13.61
CA GLY A 131 3.28 20.53 -13.81
C GLY A 131 4.26 21.08 -14.86
N LYS A 132 5.13 20.24 -15.42
CA LYS A 132 5.95 20.56 -16.59
C LYS A 132 5.07 20.41 -17.82
N GLU A 133 5.13 21.39 -18.71
CA GLU A 133 4.52 21.28 -20.04
C GLU A 133 5.02 19.98 -20.69
N MET A 134 4.07 19.14 -21.13
CA MET A 134 4.38 17.82 -21.69
C MET A 134 5.00 18.01 -23.08
N LYS A 135 6.32 18.23 -23.09
CA LYS A 135 7.10 18.39 -24.33
C LYS A 135 7.30 17.05 -25.05
N THR A 136 7.26 15.95 -24.30
CA THR A 136 7.48 14.58 -24.78
C THR A 136 6.54 13.60 -24.09
N PHE A 137 6.19 12.51 -24.77
CA PHE A 137 5.40 11.41 -24.22
C PHE A 137 6.33 10.42 -23.49
N SER A 138 6.31 10.42 -22.16
CA SER A 138 7.28 9.74 -21.29
C SER A 138 6.81 8.39 -20.72
N TRP A 139 5.76 7.78 -21.28
CA TRP A 139 5.23 6.50 -20.77
C TRP A 139 6.25 5.36 -20.86
N THR A 140 7.16 5.43 -21.84
CA THR A 140 8.20 4.42 -22.09
C THR A 140 9.52 4.72 -21.37
N ASP A 141 9.58 5.78 -20.54
CA ASP A 141 10.81 6.18 -19.85
C ASP A 141 11.13 5.25 -18.65
N GLY A 142 10.14 4.53 -18.15
CA GLY A 142 10.32 3.51 -17.12
C GLY A 142 10.74 2.14 -17.68
N PRO A 143 11.27 1.25 -16.81
CA PRO A 143 11.60 -0.11 -17.19
C PRO A 143 10.34 -0.85 -17.64
N ALA A 144 10.50 -1.81 -18.54
CA ALA A 144 9.38 -2.62 -18.97
C ALA A 144 8.91 -3.53 -17.81
N PRO A 145 7.60 -3.81 -17.68
CA PRO A 145 7.07 -4.61 -16.56
C PRO A 145 7.68 -6.01 -16.43
N TRP A 146 8.26 -6.55 -17.50
CA TRP A 146 8.87 -7.88 -17.55
C TRP A 146 10.39 -7.90 -17.35
N GLU A 147 11.06 -6.74 -17.25
CA GLU A 147 12.51 -6.69 -17.04
C GLU A 147 12.92 -7.02 -15.59
N GLY A 148 11.94 -7.07 -14.68
CA GLY A 148 12.19 -7.19 -13.24
C GLY A 148 12.77 -5.89 -12.71
N ALA A 149 12.32 -5.41 -11.55
CA ALA A 149 12.73 -4.11 -11.00
C ALA A 149 14.21 -4.01 -10.58
N CYS A 150 15.05 -5.00 -10.92
CA CYS A 150 16.49 -5.04 -10.65
C CYS A 150 17.24 -4.34 -11.78
N ILE A 151 17.42 -3.02 -11.63
CA ILE A 151 18.30 -2.17 -12.44
C ILE A 151 19.30 -1.53 -11.50
#